data_AF-Q6CKS3-F1
#
_entry.id   AF-Q6CKS3-F1
#
_cell.length_a   1.000
_cell.length_b   1.000
_cell.length_c   1.000
_cell.angle_alpha   90.00
_cell.angle_beta   90.00
_cell.angle_gamma   90.00
#
_symmetry.space_group_name_H-M   'P 1'
#
loop_
_entity.id
_entity.type
_entity.pdbx_description
1 polymer ?
#
loop_
_entity_poly.entity_id
_entity_poly.type
_entity_poly.pdbx_seq_one_letter_code
_entity_poly.pdbx_strand_id
1 'polypeptide(L)'
;MSWKGVFASSFPKDTLQKYIAANESIANSTVFQGTLYELTVVRELMNKLRLEDMQVVGGSYDGGIDIRGKWNVLPLTKAIEMQIQFDELPKRLKLPTTSIKPWKHRVKPDKYLDCYIQCKAFNSDKVTGRQVRELIGSFSMQVPARKRNSSIMIMSSPTLFTKDGIRLFNEAAIPMVFTKVDMIQRLADGSFDVKNSGKLQHYYENDYASKLLANCGIKEWLKLKGYESLAQK
;
A
#
# COMPACT_ATOMS: atom_id res chain seq x y z
N MET A 1 11.45 -3.90 22.69
CA MET A 1 12.00 -3.96 21.31
C MET A 1 11.10 -3.08 20.44
N SER A 2 11.62 -2.02 19.81
CA SER A 2 10.81 -1.14 18.97
C SER A 2 10.53 -1.84 17.64
N TRP A 3 9.27 -2.18 17.38
CA TRP A 3 8.81 -2.72 16.09
C TRP A 3 8.76 -1.65 15.00
N LYS A 4 8.88 -0.37 15.42
CA LYS A 4 9.11 0.76 14.54
C LYS A 4 10.56 0.71 14.07
N GLY A 5 10.74 0.44 12.80
CA GLY A 5 12.03 0.28 12.15
C GLY A 5 11.87 0.30 10.64
N VAL A 6 13.00 0.29 9.92
CA VAL A 6 13.05 0.24 8.46
C VAL A 6 13.23 -1.21 8.02
N PHE A 7 12.35 -1.69 7.16
CA PHE A 7 12.44 -2.96 6.44
C PHE A 7 12.99 -2.66 5.04
N ALA A 8 14.29 -2.88 4.84
CA ALA A 8 14.99 -2.48 3.61
C ALA A 8 14.49 -3.22 2.36
N SER A 9 14.82 -4.51 2.22
CA SER A 9 14.55 -5.28 0.99
C SER A 9 13.53 -6.41 1.17
N SER A 10 13.29 -6.86 2.39
CA SER A 10 12.35 -7.92 2.70
C SER A 10 11.79 -7.82 4.11
N PHE A 11 10.61 -8.41 4.32
CA PHE A 11 9.99 -8.53 5.63
C PHE A 11 10.45 -9.84 6.30
N PRO A 12 11.13 -9.79 7.46
CA PRO A 12 11.58 -11.01 8.12
C PRO A 12 10.41 -11.93 8.48
N LYS A 13 10.57 -13.23 8.18
CA LYS A 13 9.47 -14.23 8.26
C LYS A 13 8.85 -14.37 9.65
N ASP A 14 9.59 -14.02 10.69
CA ASP A 14 9.20 -14.18 12.10
C ASP A 14 8.79 -12.87 12.79
N THR A 15 8.81 -11.73 12.10
CA THR A 15 8.52 -10.41 12.70
C THR A 15 7.13 -10.37 13.35
N LEU A 16 6.11 -10.93 12.68
CA LEU A 16 4.75 -10.94 13.21
C LEU A 16 4.63 -11.85 14.44
N GLN A 17 5.22 -13.05 14.39
CA GLN A 17 5.23 -13.99 15.52
C GLN A 17 5.95 -13.40 16.72
N LYS A 18 7.11 -12.77 16.50
CA LYS A 18 7.85 -12.10 17.58
C LYS A 18 7.07 -10.92 18.16
N TYR A 19 6.37 -10.14 17.34
CA TYR A 19 5.48 -9.07 17.80
C TYR A 19 4.36 -9.63 18.69
N ILE A 20 3.66 -10.68 18.22
CA ILE A 20 2.56 -11.31 18.94
C ILE A 20 3.03 -11.84 20.29
N ALA A 21 4.11 -12.62 20.30
CA ALA A 21 4.66 -13.21 21.53
C ALA A 21 5.13 -12.13 22.53
N ALA A 22 5.74 -11.04 22.06
CA ALA A 22 6.21 -9.96 22.93
C ALA A 22 5.08 -9.08 23.51
N ASN A 23 3.87 -9.15 22.95
CA ASN A 23 2.75 -8.28 23.34
C ASN A 23 1.47 -9.08 23.69
N GLU A 24 1.62 -10.34 24.06
CA GLU A 24 0.50 -11.24 24.38
C GLU A 24 -0.42 -10.67 25.48
N SER A 25 0.16 -10.01 26.48
CA SER A 25 -0.56 -9.39 27.60
C SER A 25 -1.56 -8.30 27.19
N ILE A 26 -1.40 -7.73 25.99
CA ILE A 26 -2.26 -6.67 25.45
C ILE A 26 -2.94 -7.10 24.13
N ALA A 27 -3.02 -8.40 23.83
CA ALA A 27 -3.52 -8.92 22.57
C ALA A 27 -4.95 -8.46 22.20
N ASN A 28 -5.77 -8.13 23.20
CA ASN A 28 -7.14 -7.64 23.01
C ASN A 28 -7.22 -6.10 22.90
N SER A 29 -6.11 -5.38 23.02
CA SER A 29 -6.09 -3.92 22.96
C SER A 29 -6.18 -3.42 21.51
N THR A 30 -6.76 -2.23 21.32
CA THR A 30 -6.81 -1.56 20.02
C THR A 30 -5.41 -1.21 19.50
N VAL A 31 -4.47 -0.90 20.40
CA VAL A 31 -3.06 -0.63 20.07
C VAL A 31 -2.41 -1.87 19.47
N PHE A 32 -2.59 -3.04 20.11
CA PHE A 32 -2.06 -4.30 19.58
C PHE A 32 -2.61 -4.60 18.19
N GLN A 33 -3.93 -4.51 18.02
CA GLN A 33 -4.58 -4.80 16.75
C GLN A 33 -4.14 -3.83 15.64
N GLY A 34 -3.99 -2.53 15.96
CA GLY A 34 -3.49 -1.51 15.04
C GLY A 34 -2.06 -1.80 14.57
N THR A 35 -1.12 -2.00 15.49
CA THR A 35 0.28 -2.27 15.14
C THR A 35 0.45 -3.62 14.44
N LEU A 36 -0.28 -4.66 14.86
CA LEU A 36 -0.27 -5.95 14.16
C LEU A 36 -0.76 -5.80 12.72
N TYR A 37 -1.80 -4.99 12.51
CA TYR A 37 -2.30 -4.68 11.18
C TYR A 37 -1.28 -3.92 10.34
N GLU A 38 -0.64 -2.88 10.87
CA GLU A 38 0.44 -2.14 10.19
C GLU A 38 1.55 -3.07 9.71
N LEU A 39 2.06 -3.95 10.59
CA LEU A 39 3.09 -4.93 10.23
C LEU A 39 2.61 -5.92 9.17
N THR A 40 1.35 -6.33 9.24
CA THR A 40 0.71 -7.20 8.22
C THR A 40 0.66 -6.50 6.87
N VAL A 41 0.32 -5.21 6.84
CA VAL A 41 0.33 -4.39 5.63
C VAL A 41 1.73 -4.29 5.06
N VAL A 42 2.76 -4.00 5.88
CA VAL A 42 4.16 -4.00 5.42
C VAL A 42 4.50 -5.34 4.75
N ARG A 43 4.26 -6.47 5.42
CA ARG A 43 4.52 -7.80 4.87
C ARG A 43 3.90 -7.99 3.49
N GLU A 44 2.60 -7.69 3.35
CA GLU A 44 1.88 -7.92 2.11
C GLU A 44 2.31 -6.98 0.99
N LEU A 45 2.56 -5.70 1.28
CA LEU A 45 2.99 -4.72 0.27
C LEU A 45 4.43 -4.99 -0.18
N MET A 46 5.35 -5.34 0.72
CA MET A 46 6.71 -5.74 0.33
C MET A 46 6.69 -7.01 -0.54
N ASN A 47 5.92 -8.02 -0.14
CA ASN A 47 5.88 -9.29 -0.85
C ASN A 47 5.20 -9.19 -2.23
N LYS A 48 3.98 -8.64 -2.27
CA LYS A 48 3.14 -8.67 -3.47
C LYS A 48 3.32 -7.46 -4.37
N LEU A 49 3.67 -6.31 -3.83
CA LEU A 49 3.88 -5.08 -4.61
C LEU A 49 5.35 -4.66 -4.70
N ARG A 50 6.28 -5.37 -4.05
CA ARG A 50 7.72 -5.02 -4.09
C ARG A 50 7.98 -3.59 -3.60
N LEU A 51 7.26 -3.18 -2.57
CA LEU A 51 7.67 -1.99 -1.83
C LEU A 51 8.94 -2.30 -1.03
N GLU A 52 9.81 -1.32 -0.97
CA GLU A 52 11.14 -1.38 -0.36
C GLU A 52 11.27 -0.23 0.66
N ASP A 53 12.29 -0.29 1.50
CA ASP A 53 12.61 0.69 2.54
C ASP A 53 11.38 1.09 3.37
N MET A 54 10.55 0.10 3.71
CA MET A 54 9.29 0.34 4.40
C MET A 54 9.56 0.64 5.87
N GLN A 55 9.11 1.80 6.35
CA GLN A 55 9.30 2.25 7.72
C GLN A 55 7.96 2.46 8.38
N VAL A 56 7.68 1.72 9.46
CA VAL A 56 6.55 2.03 10.35
C VAL A 56 6.93 3.27 11.17
N VAL A 57 6.29 4.39 10.87
CA VAL A 57 6.55 5.69 11.51
C VAL A 57 5.48 6.07 12.54
N GLY A 58 4.36 5.34 12.55
CA GLY A 58 3.14 5.64 13.30
C GLY A 58 3.37 6.17 14.71
N GLY A 59 2.66 7.22 15.10
CA GLY A 59 2.71 7.84 16.43
C GLY A 59 1.95 9.15 16.51
N SER A 60 1.69 9.65 17.72
CA SER A 60 1.18 11.02 17.89
C SER A 60 2.09 11.97 17.11
N TYR A 61 1.51 12.83 16.26
CA TYR A 61 2.18 13.84 15.41
C TYR A 61 2.77 13.39 14.04
N ASP A 62 2.51 12.17 13.56
CA ASP A 62 2.97 11.71 12.23
C ASP A 62 2.19 12.30 11.02
N GLY A 63 1.17 13.12 11.29
CA GLY A 63 0.30 13.72 10.28
C GLY A 63 -0.66 12.73 9.61
N GLY A 64 -0.92 11.59 10.25
CA GLY A 64 -1.84 10.54 9.77
C GLY A 64 -1.19 9.53 8.83
N ILE A 65 0.14 9.45 8.79
CA ILE A 65 0.88 8.47 7.98
C ILE A 65 1.46 7.42 8.91
N ASP A 66 1.01 6.17 8.78
CA ASP A 66 1.46 5.08 9.64
C ASP A 66 2.76 4.44 9.11
N ILE A 67 2.91 4.39 7.77
CA ILE A 67 4.05 3.75 7.11
C ILE A 67 4.55 4.61 5.95
N ARG A 68 5.87 4.67 5.76
CA ARG A 68 6.53 5.24 4.59
C ARG A 68 7.29 4.16 3.84
N GLY A 69 7.51 4.33 2.54
CA GLY A 69 8.32 3.38 1.77
C GLY A 69 8.72 3.92 0.41
N LYS A 70 9.38 3.06 -0.36
CA LYS A 70 9.80 3.29 -1.74
C LYS A 70 9.19 2.22 -2.62
N TRP A 71 8.83 2.59 -3.84
CA TRP A 71 8.29 1.63 -4.80
C TRP A 71 9.07 1.70 -6.11
N ASN A 72 9.88 0.66 -6.32
CA ASN A 72 10.54 0.41 -7.59
C ASN A 72 9.62 -0.42 -8.48
N VAL A 73 8.91 0.23 -9.41
CA VAL A 73 8.00 -0.49 -10.31
C VAL A 73 8.71 -1.13 -11.50
N LEU A 74 10.00 -0.84 -11.72
CA LEU A 74 10.73 -1.32 -12.90
C LEU A 74 10.82 -2.85 -12.96
N PRO A 75 11.18 -3.58 -11.89
CA PRO A 75 11.24 -5.03 -11.91
C PRO A 75 9.87 -5.66 -12.26
N LEU A 76 8.78 -5.11 -11.69
CA LEU A 76 7.42 -5.55 -11.98
C LEU A 76 7.04 -5.32 -13.43
N THR A 77 7.32 -4.11 -13.93
CA THR A 77 7.01 -3.72 -15.31
C THR A 77 7.72 -4.66 -16.30
N LYS A 78 9.03 -4.88 -16.12
CA LYS A 78 9.80 -5.81 -16.96
C LYS A 78 9.27 -7.24 -16.91
N ALA A 79 8.90 -7.72 -15.72
CA ALA A 79 8.37 -9.07 -15.55
C ALA A 79 7.07 -9.30 -16.33
N ILE A 80 6.21 -8.26 -16.40
CA ILE A 80 4.94 -8.33 -17.10
C ILE A 80 5.07 -8.08 -18.59
N GLU A 81 5.97 -7.21 -19.03
CA GLU A 81 6.24 -6.98 -20.45
C GLU A 81 6.77 -8.22 -21.18
N MET A 82 7.37 -9.18 -20.45
CA MET A 82 7.73 -10.49 -21.02
C MET A 82 6.52 -11.39 -21.32
N GLN A 83 5.34 -11.09 -20.76
CA GLN A 83 4.13 -11.92 -20.86
C GLN A 83 2.99 -11.21 -21.58
N ILE A 84 2.95 -9.88 -21.51
CA ILE A 84 1.85 -9.05 -22.02
C ILE A 84 2.44 -7.92 -22.85
N GLN A 85 1.95 -7.78 -24.06
CA GLN A 85 2.19 -6.62 -24.90
C GLN A 85 1.15 -5.54 -24.56
N PHE A 86 1.62 -4.39 -24.07
CA PHE A 86 0.75 -3.23 -23.87
C PHE A 86 0.66 -2.40 -25.15
N ASP A 87 -0.49 -1.75 -25.35
CA ASP A 87 -0.65 -0.73 -26.39
C ASP A 87 0.33 0.45 -26.19
N GLU A 88 0.57 1.20 -27.26
CA GLU A 88 1.43 2.38 -27.20
C GLU A 88 0.92 3.39 -26.17
N LEU A 89 1.80 3.79 -25.25
CA LEU A 89 1.46 4.72 -24.18
C LEU A 89 1.74 6.18 -24.59
N PRO A 90 0.73 7.06 -24.66
CA PRO A 90 0.95 8.47 -24.94
C PRO A 90 1.96 9.11 -23.97
N LYS A 91 2.75 10.08 -24.46
CA LYS A 91 3.74 10.81 -23.63
C LYS A 91 3.10 11.51 -22.43
N ARG A 92 1.85 11.94 -22.56
CA ARG A 92 1.03 12.57 -21.50
C ARG A 92 -0.40 12.05 -21.58
N LEU A 93 -1.01 11.86 -20.41
CA LEU A 93 -2.42 11.50 -20.25
C LEU A 93 -3.19 12.66 -19.61
N LYS A 94 -4.43 12.86 -20.05
CA LYS A 94 -5.30 13.93 -19.55
C LYS A 94 -6.02 13.50 -18.27
N LEU A 95 -5.95 14.35 -17.26
CA LEU A 95 -6.77 14.32 -16.05
C LEU A 95 -7.80 15.46 -16.12
N PRO A 96 -8.86 15.46 -15.29
CA PRO A 96 -9.87 16.53 -15.32
C PRO A 96 -9.27 17.93 -15.18
N THR A 97 -8.26 18.11 -14.32
CA THR A 97 -7.66 19.42 -13.99
C THR A 97 -6.22 19.60 -14.49
N THR A 98 -5.60 18.58 -15.09
CA THR A 98 -4.18 18.65 -15.48
C THR A 98 -3.81 17.61 -16.54
N SER A 99 -2.55 17.59 -16.96
CA SER A 99 -1.98 16.48 -17.73
C SER A 99 -0.80 15.89 -16.96
N ILE A 100 -0.69 14.56 -16.98
CA ILE A 100 0.39 13.86 -16.31
C ILE A 100 1.22 13.06 -17.32
N LYS A 101 2.55 13.10 -17.16
CA LYS A 101 3.44 12.15 -17.82
C LYS A 101 3.42 10.83 -17.02
N PRO A 102 2.96 9.70 -17.58
CA PRO A 102 3.00 8.40 -16.90
C PRO A 102 4.38 8.08 -16.32
N TRP A 103 4.39 7.31 -15.23
CA TRP A 103 5.60 6.93 -14.53
C TRP A 103 6.53 6.10 -15.41
N LYS A 104 5.99 5.20 -16.25
CA LYS A 104 6.73 4.41 -17.25
C LYS A 104 7.75 5.25 -18.04
N HIS A 105 7.33 6.41 -18.55
CA HIS A 105 8.19 7.34 -19.31
C HIS A 105 9.22 8.10 -18.45
N ARG A 106 9.23 7.88 -17.14
CA ARG A 106 10.12 8.49 -16.15
C ARG A 106 10.99 7.46 -15.44
N VAL A 107 10.69 6.16 -15.59
CA VAL A 107 11.37 5.08 -14.89
C VAL A 107 12.85 5.07 -15.28
N LYS A 108 13.69 4.94 -14.27
CA LYS A 108 15.15 4.72 -14.36
C LYS A 108 15.53 3.74 -13.24
N PRO A 109 16.63 2.99 -13.37
CA PRO A 109 17.04 1.98 -12.38
C PRO A 109 17.01 2.45 -10.92
N ASP A 110 17.39 3.70 -10.66
CA ASP A 110 17.49 4.26 -9.30
C ASP A 110 16.33 5.18 -8.90
N LYS A 111 15.22 5.13 -9.65
CA LYS A 111 14.09 6.04 -9.43
C LYS A 111 12.88 5.33 -8.83
N TYR A 112 12.54 5.75 -7.63
CA TYR A 112 11.44 5.21 -6.83
C TYR A 112 10.27 6.18 -6.77
N LEU A 113 9.06 5.63 -6.62
CA LEU A 113 7.92 6.39 -6.11
C LEU A 113 8.01 6.43 -4.59
N ASP A 114 7.87 7.63 -4.01
CA ASP A 114 7.72 7.79 -2.57
C ASP A 114 6.33 7.30 -2.15
N CYS A 115 6.25 6.29 -1.30
CA CYS A 115 4.98 5.75 -0.82
C CYS A 115 4.66 6.25 0.58
N TYR A 116 3.45 6.75 0.76
CA TYR A 116 2.89 7.17 2.05
C TYR A 116 1.66 6.32 2.29
N ILE A 117 1.62 5.60 3.40
CA ILE A 117 0.59 4.60 3.64
C ILE A 117 -0.12 4.94 4.94
N GLN A 118 -1.44 5.00 4.88
CA GLN A 118 -2.31 5.09 6.05
C GLN A 118 -3.04 3.75 6.22
N CYS A 119 -2.91 3.17 7.40
CA CYS A 119 -3.53 1.92 7.81
C CYS A 119 -4.73 2.22 8.70
N LYS A 120 -5.87 1.59 8.39
CA LYS A 120 -7.06 1.65 9.24
C LYS A 120 -7.59 0.24 9.48
N ALA A 121 -7.30 -0.29 10.66
CA ALA A 121 -7.75 -1.60 11.14
C ALA A 121 -9.23 -1.56 11.59
N PHE A 122 -10.15 -1.27 10.67
CA PHE A 122 -11.58 -1.27 10.97
C PHE A 122 -12.11 -2.70 11.11
N ASN A 123 -12.79 -3.02 12.21
CA ASN A 123 -13.39 -4.36 12.37
C ASN A 123 -14.64 -4.54 11.49
N SER A 124 -15.49 -3.52 11.41
CA SER A 124 -16.77 -3.56 10.69
C SER A 124 -17.03 -2.32 9.84
N ASP A 125 -16.46 -1.18 10.23
CA ASP A 125 -16.75 0.09 9.59
C ASP A 125 -16.11 0.17 8.21
N LYS A 126 -16.91 0.57 7.23
CA LYS A 126 -16.43 0.84 5.88
C LYS A 126 -15.62 2.12 5.82
N VAL A 127 -14.76 2.22 4.82
CA VAL A 127 -14.00 3.44 4.58
C VAL A 127 -14.92 4.57 4.12
N THR A 128 -15.04 5.62 4.94
CA THR A 128 -15.96 6.75 4.70
C THR A 128 -15.28 7.92 3.99
N GLY A 129 -16.08 8.84 3.45
CA GLY A 129 -15.57 10.08 2.86
C GLY A 129 -14.78 10.96 3.82
N ARG A 130 -15.07 10.89 5.13
CA ARG A 130 -14.28 11.59 6.16
C ARG A 130 -12.83 11.12 6.14
N GLN A 131 -12.61 9.81 6.14
CA GLN A 131 -11.27 9.22 6.16
C GLN A 131 -10.51 9.52 4.86
N VAL A 132 -11.21 9.53 3.72
CA VAL A 132 -10.62 9.94 2.45
C VAL A 132 -10.18 11.41 2.47
N ARG A 133 -10.97 12.32 3.07
CA ARG A 133 -10.57 13.72 3.24
C ARG A 133 -9.36 13.89 4.16
N GLU A 134 -9.33 13.16 5.28
CA GLU A 134 -8.18 13.11 6.19
C GLU A 134 -6.92 12.68 5.42
N LEU A 135 -7.03 11.62 4.61
CA LEU A 135 -5.94 11.09 3.79
C LEU A 135 -5.41 12.10 2.75
N ILE A 136 -6.30 12.81 2.05
CA ILE A 136 -5.94 13.88 1.10
C ILE A 136 -5.22 15.03 1.83
N GLY A 137 -5.69 15.38 3.03
CA GLY A 137 -5.06 16.38 3.89
C GLY A 137 -3.65 15.97 4.30
N SER A 138 -3.48 14.74 4.82
CA SER A 138 -2.19 14.15 5.17
C SER A 138 -1.21 14.18 4.00
N PHE A 139 -1.63 13.74 2.80
CA PHE A 139 -0.78 13.79 1.63
C PHE A 139 -0.38 15.23 1.27
N SER A 140 -1.32 16.17 1.32
CA SER A 140 -1.06 17.58 0.99
C SER A 140 -0.09 18.25 1.96
N MET A 141 -0.10 17.85 3.24
CA MET A 141 0.82 18.33 4.27
C MET A 141 2.21 17.70 4.17
N GLN A 142 2.28 16.41 3.83
CA GLN A 142 3.53 15.63 3.85
C GLN A 142 4.29 15.66 2.51
N VAL A 143 3.60 15.93 1.40
CA VAL A 143 4.18 15.86 0.05
C VAL A 143 4.22 17.25 -0.59
N PRO A 144 5.44 17.82 -0.76
CA PRO A 144 5.60 19.09 -1.47
C PRO A 144 5.01 19.02 -2.88
N ALA A 145 4.41 20.13 -3.36
CA ALA A 145 3.75 20.19 -4.66
C ALA A 145 4.60 19.64 -5.83
N ARG A 146 5.91 19.93 -5.83
CA ARG A 146 6.88 19.45 -6.82
C ARG A 146 7.09 17.93 -6.85
N LYS A 147 6.78 17.22 -5.76
CA LYS A 147 6.95 15.77 -5.61
C LYS A 147 5.67 14.97 -5.82
N ARG A 148 4.51 15.62 -5.98
CA ARG A 148 3.21 14.92 -6.10
C ARG A 148 3.17 13.88 -7.23
N ASN A 149 3.86 14.13 -8.35
CA ASN A 149 3.94 13.18 -9.47
C ASN A 149 5.05 12.12 -9.33
N SER A 150 5.69 12.05 -8.17
CA SER A 150 6.68 11.05 -7.78
C SER A 150 6.39 10.45 -6.41
N SER A 151 5.17 10.65 -5.92
CA SER A 151 4.70 10.15 -4.64
C SER A 151 3.34 9.50 -4.84
N ILE A 152 2.98 8.55 -4.00
CA ILE A 152 1.69 7.88 -4.03
C ILE A 152 1.16 7.72 -2.61
N MET A 153 -0.12 8.00 -2.42
CA MET A 153 -0.81 7.73 -1.18
C MET A 153 -1.47 6.36 -1.25
N ILE A 154 -1.22 5.50 -0.28
CA ILE A 154 -1.86 4.19 -0.18
C ILE A 154 -2.74 4.18 1.06
N MET A 155 -4.01 3.83 0.87
CA MET A 155 -4.91 3.50 1.97
C MET A 155 -5.01 2.00 2.11
N SER A 156 -4.72 1.48 3.30
CA SER A 156 -4.90 0.06 3.60
C SER A 156 -5.99 -0.13 4.66
N SER A 157 -6.99 -0.96 4.35
CA SER A 157 -8.06 -1.30 5.28
C SER A 157 -8.61 -2.71 5.03
N PRO A 158 -9.05 -3.46 6.04
CA PRO A 158 -9.68 -4.77 5.82
C PRO A 158 -11.10 -4.66 5.26
N THR A 159 -11.72 -3.47 5.32
CA THR A 159 -13.08 -3.20 4.84
C THR A 159 -13.07 -2.36 3.56
N LEU A 160 -14.16 -2.45 2.78
CA LEU A 160 -14.35 -1.67 1.56
C LEU A 160 -14.87 -0.26 1.87
N PHE A 161 -14.89 0.60 0.85
CA PHE A 161 -15.47 1.94 0.94
C PHE A 161 -17.00 1.94 1.09
N THR A 162 -17.51 3.02 1.68
CA THR A 162 -18.91 3.45 1.45
C THR A 162 -19.05 4.04 0.05
N LYS A 163 -20.29 4.20 -0.44
CA LYS A 163 -20.56 4.86 -1.74
C LYS A 163 -19.96 6.28 -1.80
N ASP A 164 -20.06 7.04 -0.72
CA ASP A 164 -19.45 8.36 -0.62
C ASP A 164 -17.93 8.30 -0.58
N GLY A 165 -17.36 7.35 0.18
CA GLY A 165 -15.91 7.16 0.27
C GLY A 165 -15.26 6.87 -1.08
N ILE A 166 -15.81 5.93 -1.85
CA ILE A 166 -15.25 5.57 -3.17
C ILE A 166 -15.40 6.70 -4.19
N ARG A 167 -16.49 7.47 -4.13
CA ARG A 167 -16.68 8.65 -4.99
C ARG A 167 -15.58 9.68 -4.74
N LEU A 168 -15.39 10.08 -3.49
CA LEU A 168 -14.36 11.07 -3.12
C LEU A 168 -12.94 10.56 -3.42
N PHE A 169 -12.70 9.26 -3.24
CA PHE A 169 -11.41 8.64 -3.57
C PHE A 169 -11.08 8.77 -5.06
N ASN A 170 -12.09 8.57 -5.92
CA ASN A 170 -11.95 8.68 -7.37
C ASN A 170 -11.85 10.13 -7.89
N GLU A 171 -12.48 11.07 -7.19
CA GLU A 171 -12.42 12.50 -7.50
C GLU A 171 -11.12 13.18 -7.00
N ALA A 172 -10.34 12.50 -6.15
CA ALA A 172 -9.14 13.06 -5.57
C ALA A 172 -8.08 13.42 -6.63
N ALA A 173 -7.62 14.68 -6.61
CA ALA A 173 -6.60 15.20 -7.52
C ALA A 173 -5.14 14.84 -7.09
N ILE A 174 -4.96 13.67 -6.48
CA ILE A 174 -3.68 13.12 -6.04
C ILE A 174 -3.61 11.62 -6.38
N PRO A 175 -2.42 11.05 -6.62
CA PRO A 175 -2.28 9.63 -6.90
C PRO A 175 -2.59 8.80 -5.65
N MET A 176 -3.72 8.08 -5.68
CA MET A 176 -4.15 7.24 -4.57
C MET A 176 -4.37 5.79 -4.99
N VAL A 177 -3.91 4.89 -4.14
CA VAL A 177 -4.15 3.44 -4.22
C VAL A 177 -4.88 2.99 -2.97
N PHE A 178 -5.88 2.15 -3.13
CA PHE A 178 -6.53 1.42 -2.06
C PHE A 178 -6.10 -0.04 -2.09
N THR A 179 -5.77 -0.56 -0.92
CA THR A 179 -5.44 -1.96 -0.72
C THR A 179 -6.35 -2.54 0.36
N LYS A 180 -7.00 -3.66 0.05
CA LYS A 180 -7.74 -4.43 1.05
C LYS A 180 -6.83 -5.52 1.60
N VAL A 181 -6.27 -5.32 2.79
CA VAL A 181 -5.50 -6.34 3.49
C VAL A 181 -6.36 -6.83 4.64
N ASP A 182 -6.62 -8.14 4.71
CA ASP A 182 -7.44 -8.67 5.81
C ASP A 182 -6.70 -8.56 7.15
N MET A 183 -7.44 -8.64 8.25
CA MET A 183 -6.85 -8.77 9.59
C MET A 183 -6.24 -10.16 9.77
N ILE A 184 -5.25 -10.27 10.67
CA ILE A 184 -4.80 -11.59 11.12
C ILE A 184 -5.92 -12.20 11.99
N GLN A 185 -6.32 -13.42 11.66
CA GLN A 185 -7.38 -14.13 12.37
C GLN A 185 -6.84 -14.76 13.65
N ARG A 186 -7.65 -14.72 14.71
CA ARG A 186 -7.42 -15.49 15.93
C ARG A 186 -8.08 -16.85 15.78
N LEU A 187 -7.32 -17.91 16.03
CA LEU A 187 -7.77 -19.29 16.00
C LEU A 187 -8.51 -19.66 17.29
N ALA A 188 -9.22 -20.79 17.26
CA ALA A 188 -10.01 -21.26 18.40
C ALA A 188 -9.16 -21.57 19.66
N ASP A 189 -7.89 -21.92 19.48
CA ASP A 189 -6.91 -22.14 20.56
C ASP A 189 -6.35 -20.83 21.14
N GLY A 190 -6.80 -19.68 20.64
CA GLY A 190 -6.34 -18.36 21.05
C GLY A 190 -5.10 -17.86 20.33
N SER A 191 -4.43 -18.71 19.53
CA SER A 191 -3.27 -18.33 18.72
C SER A 191 -3.68 -17.50 17.49
N PHE A 192 -2.70 -16.95 16.77
CA PHE A 192 -2.92 -16.10 15.60
C PHE A 192 -2.45 -16.79 14.32
N ASP A 193 -3.30 -16.85 13.29
CA ASP A 193 -2.98 -17.47 12.00
C ASP A 193 -2.14 -16.54 11.11
N VAL A 194 -0.88 -16.33 11.47
CA VAL A 194 0.03 -15.48 10.70
C VAL A 194 0.23 -16.00 9.26
N LYS A 195 0.13 -17.32 9.05
CA LYS A 195 0.50 -17.96 7.78
C LYS A 195 -0.58 -17.79 6.72
N ASN A 196 -1.84 -18.08 7.05
CA ASN A 196 -2.92 -18.13 6.06
C ASN A 196 -3.82 -16.89 6.09
N SER A 197 -3.79 -16.09 7.16
CA SER A 197 -4.56 -14.85 7.26
C SER A 197 -3.72 -13.59 6.99
N GLY A 198 -4.36 -12.41 7.04
CA GLY A 198 -3.68 -11.14 6.83
C GLY A 198 -3.28 -10.87 5.37
N LYS A 199 -4.05 -11.34 4.39
CA LYS A 199 -3.66 -11.31 2.97
C LYS A 199 -4.16 -10.06 2.27
N LEU A 200 -3.38 -9.55 1.32
CA LEU A 200 -3.88 -8.58 0.33
C LEU A 200 -4.89 -9.27 -0.58
N GLN A 201 -6.14 -8.83 -0.52
CA GLN A 201 -7.30 -9.32 -1.28
C GLN A 201 -7.65 -8.44 -2.47
N HIS A 202 -7.47 -7.12 -2.34
CA HIS A 202 -7.87 -6.17 -3.37
C HIS A 202 -6.86 -5.06 -3.54
N TYR A 203 -6.72 -4.60 -4.78
CA TYR A 203 -5.90 -3.47 -5.17
C TYR A 203 -6.71 -2.61 -6.13
N TYR A 204 -6.80 -1.32 -5.84
CA TYR A 204 -7.57 -0.37 -6.62
C TYR A 204 -6.83 0.96 -6.74
N GLU A 205 -6.85 1.55 -7.92
CA GLU A 205 -6.23 2.84 -8.21
C GLU A 205 -7.34 3.84 -8.50
N ASN A 206 -7.22 5.07 -8.02
CA ASN A 206 -8.07 6.15 -8.53
C ASN A 206 -7.67 6.55 -9.96
N ASP A 207 -8.44 7.44 -10.59
CA ASP A 207 -8.17 7.92 -11.95
C ASP A 207 -6.75 8.53 -12.07
N TYR A 208 -6.29 9.22 -11.04
CA TYR A 208 -4.95 9.78 -10.99
C TYR A 208 -3.86 8.71 -10.98
N ALA A 209 -3.90 7.78 -10.02
CA ALA A 209 -2.91 6.72 -9.88
C ALA A 209 -2.89 5.79 -11.10
N SER A 210 -4.05 5.47 -11.67
CA SER A 210 -4.12 4.60 -12.85
C SER A 210 -3.45 5.22 -14.09
N LYS A 211 -3.58 6.54 -14.28
CA LYS A 211 -2.86 7.26 -15.35
C LYS A 211 -1.37 7.44 -15.02
N LEU A 212 -1.03 7.63 -13.74
CA LEU A 212 0.37 7.69 -13.31
C LEU A 212 1.06 6.33 -13.52
N LEU A 213 0.41 5.22 -13.22
CA LEU A 213 0.96 3.86 -13.30
C LEU A 213 0.63 3.15 -14.62
N ALA A 214 0.12 3.88 -15.62
CA ALA A 214 -0.25 3.33 -16.91
C ALA A 214 0.90 2.54 -17.55
N ASN A 215 0.59 1.32 -18.01
CA ASN A 215 1.51 0.33 -18.57
C ASN A 215 2.70 -0.06 -17.65
N CYS A 216 2.61 0.16 -16.33
CA CYS A 216 3.55 -0.43 -15.36
C CYS A 216 3.18 -1.88 -14.98
N GLY A 217 2.03 -2.39 -15.42
CA GLY A 217 1.64 -3.80 -15.28
C GLY A 217 1.27 -4.23 -13.86
N ILE A 218 0.97 -3.31 -12.94
CA ILE A 218 0.74 -3.65 -11.52
C ILE A 218 -0.51 -4.52 -11.33
N LYS A 219 -1.60 -4.20 -12.03
CA LYS A 219 -2.86 -4.97 -11.97
C LYS A 219 -2.67 -6.37 -12.55
N GLU A 220 -1.99 -6.46 -13.68
CA GLU A 220 -1.65 -7.71 -14.36
C GLU A 220 -0.74 -8.57 -13.49
N TRP A 221 0.28 -7.96 -12.86
CA TRP A 221 1.17 -8.60 -11.91
C TRP A 221 0.43 -9.26 -10.76
N LEU A 222 -0.51 -8.55 -10.15
CA LEU A 222 -1.33 -9.09 -9.07
C LEU A 222 -2.28 -10.19 -9.56
N LYS A 223 -2.92 -9.99 -10.72
CA LYS A 223 -3.87 -10.95 -11.31
C LYS A 223 -3.19 -12.26 -11.70
N LEU A 224 -2.00 -12.20 -12.29
CA LEU A 224 -1.18 -13.35 -12.67
C LEU A 224 -0.39 -13.94 -11.49
N LYS A 225 -0.53 -13.37 -10.29
CA LYS A 225 0.23 -13.75 -9.10
C LYS A 225 1.74 -13.80 -9.34
N GLY A 226 2.28 -12.83 -10.09
CA GLY A 226 3.70 -12.81 -10.46
C GLY A 226 4.64 -12.88 -9.25
N TYR A 227 4.18 -12.44 -8.07
CA TYR A 227 4.93 -12.51 -6.82
C TYR A 227 5.22 -13.94 -6.34
N GLU A 228 4.44 -14.96 -6.74
CA GLU A 228 4.68 -16.36 -6.37
C GLU A 228 5.91 -16.94 -7.08
N SER A 229 6.15 -16.54 -8.34
CA SER A 229 7.28 -17.02 -9.17
C SER A 229 8.66 -16.67 -8.62
N LEU A 230 8.74 -15.61 -7.81
CA LEU A 230 9.99 -15.13 -7.22
C LEU A 230 10.18 -15.61 -5.78
N ALA A 231 9.14 -16.15 -5.13
CA ALA A 231 9.26 -16.73 -3.79
C ALA A 231 9.91 -18.13 -3.81
N GLN A 232 10.15 -18.68 -5.01
CA GLN A 232 10.78 -19.98 -5.25
C GLN A 232 12.28 -19.88 -5.63
N LYS A 233 12.87 -18.69 -5.55
CA LYS A 233 14.33 -18.46 -5.66
C LYS A 233 14.87 -17.99 -4.32
#